data_AF-A0A3S1ZK79-F1
#
_entry.id   AF-A0A3S1ZK79-F1
#
_cell.length_a   1.000
_cell.length_b   1.000
_cell.length_c   1.000
_cell.angle_alpha   90.00
_cell.angle_beta   90.00
_cell.angle_gamma   90.00
#
_symmetry.space_group_name_H-M   'P 1'
#
loop_
_entity.id
_entity.type
_entity.pdbx_description
1 polymer ?
#
loop_
_entity_poly.entity_id
_entity_poly.type
_entity_poly.pdbx_seq_one_letter_code
_entity_poly.pdbx_strand_id
1 'polypeptide(L)' 'VTEWAGGKEQAMAWYRAQPLPAFGGRTAEALVKDGKAAAVRDYLDHMAVGGFA' A
#
# COMPACT_ATOMS: atom_id res chain seq x y z
N VAL A 1 -7.75 -8.96 7.53
CA VAL A 1 -6.90 -8.84 6.31
C VAL A 1 -7.56 -9.68 5.24
N THR A 2 -8.14 -9.09 4.19
CA THR A 2 -8.54 -9.74 2.90
C THR A 2 -9.91 -9.28 2.34
N GLU A 3 -10.13 -7.98 2.13
CA GLU A 3 -11.19 -7.57 1.19
C GLU A 3 -10.63 -6.70 0.06
N TRP A 4 -9.73 -5.77 0.37
CA TRP A 4 -9.07 -4.93 -0.66
C TRP A 4 -7.83 -5.56 -1.32
N ALA A 5 -7.22 -6.57 -0.68
CA ALA A 5 -6.09 -7.33 -1.20
C ALA A 5 -6.51 -8.76 -1.59
N GLY A 6 -7.71 -8.91 -2.16
CA GLY A 6 -8.36 -10.19 -2.50
C GLY A 6 -7.68 -10.98 -3.62
N GLY A 7 -6.37 -11.20 -3.52
CA GLY A 7 -5.54 -11.92 -4.46
C GLY A 7 -4.28 -11.14 -4.82
N LYS A 8 -3.21 -11.86 -5.18
CA LYS A 8 -1.92 -11.28 -5.63
C LYS A 8 -2.11 -10.26 -6.77
N GLU A 9 -3.09 -10.49 -7.63
CA GLU A 9 -3.44 -9.61 -8.74
C GLU A 9 -4.08 -8.30 -8.28
N GLN A 10 -4.99 -8.33 -7.30
CA GLN A 10 -5.56 -7.11 -6.71
C GLN A 10 -4.51 -6.31 -5.95
N ALA A 11 -3.61 -6.99 -5.23
CA ALA A 11 -2.49 -6.33 -4.56
C ALA A 11 -1.55 -5.64 -5.58
N MET A 12 -1.25 -6.29 -6.71
CA MET A 12 -0.48 -5.70 -7.81
C MET A 12 -1.21 -4.56 -8.51
N ALA A 13 -2.53 -4.68 -8.71
CA ALA A 13 -3.35 -3.64 -9.30
C ALA A 13 -3.38 -2.39 -8.41
N TRP A 14 -3.61 -2.55 -7.11
CA TRP A 14 -3.51 -1.47 -6.13
C TRP A 14 -2.12 -0.85 -6.11
N TYR A 15 -1.07 -1.67 -6.07
CA TYR A 15 0.32 -1.23 -6.00
C TYR A 15 0.73 -0.30 -7.16
N ARG A 16 0.12 -0.48 -8.34
CA ARG A 16 0.36 0.35 -9.53
C ARG A 16 -0.68 1.46 -9.73
N ALA A 17 -1.93 1.25 -9.33
CA ALA A 17 -3.04 2.13 -9.66
C ALA A 17 -3.45 3.09 -8.54
N GLN A 18 -3.09 2.82 -7.27
CA GLN A 18 -3.48 3.66 -6.14
C GLN A 18 -2.36 4.63 -5.74
N PRO A 19 -2.53 5.94 -5.98
CA PRO A 19 -1.67 6.96 -5.41
C PRO A 19 -1.94 7.06 -3.92
N LEU A 20 -0.87 6.99 -3.12
CA LEU A 20 -0.96 7.07 -1.67
C LEU A 20 -0.94 8.53 -1.23
N PRO A 21 -2.05 9.08 -0.68
CA PRO A 21 -2.08 10.48 -0.24
C PRO A 21 -1.09 10.75 0.90
N ALA A 22 -0.83 9.75 1.76
CA ALA A 22 0.18 9.83 2.82
C ALA A 22 1.62 10.05 2.32
N PHE A 23 1.88 9.77 1.03
CA PHE A 23 3.18 9.94 0.39
C PHE A 23 3.17 11.01 -0.69
N GLY A 24 2.28 12.01 -0.57
CA GLY A 24 2.17 13.11 -1.53
C GLY A 24 1.59 12.70 -2.88
N GLY A 25 0.73 11.67 -2.89
CA GLY A 25 0.10 11.15 -4.11
C GLY A 25 1.01 10.26 -4.96
N ARG A 26 2.17 9.81 -4.42
CA ARG A 26 3.03 8.84 -5.12
C ARG A 26 2.43 7.44 -5.03
N THR A 27 2.58 6.65 -6.09
CA THR A 27 2.16 5.24 -6.09
C THR A 27 3.10 4.39 -5.24
N ALA A 28 2.60 3.26 -4.74
CA ALA A 28 3.43 2.31 -4.01
C ALA A 28 4.64 1.84 -4.85
N GLU A 29 4.47 1.68 -6.16
CA GLU A 29 5.58 1.38 -7.08
C GLU A 29 6.68 2.45 -7.06
N ALA A 30 6.30 3.72 -7.12
CA ALA A 30 7.27 4.82 -7.08
C ALA A 30 8.04 4.82 -5.77
N LEU A 31 7.39 4.52 -4.64
CA LEU A 31 8.02 4.47 -3.33
C LEU A 31 8.97 3.29 -3.17
N VAL A 32 8.62 2.11 -3.67
CA VAL A 32 9.53 0.96 -3.67
C VAL A 32 10.75 1.21 -4.55
N LYS A 33 10.57 1.84 -5.73
CA LYS A 33 11.69 2.26 -6.59
C LYS A 33 12.60 3.30 -5.94
N ASP A 34 12.03 4.17 -5.09
CA ASP A 34 12.76 5.16 -4.28
C ASP A 34 13.51 4.52 -3.07
N GLY A 35 13.40 3.20 -2.88
CA GLY A 35 13.97 2.48 -1.72
C GLY A 35 13.09 2.54 -0.46
N LYS A 36 11.90 3.13 -0.54
CA LYS A 36 10.96 3.30 0.59
C LYS A 36 9.97 2.15 0.72
N ALA A 37 10.37 0.94 0.31
CA ALA A 37 9.52 -0.25 0.41
C ALA A 37 9.10 -0.57 1.85
N ALA A 38 9.99 -0.33 2.82
CA ALA A 38 9.69 -0.50 4.23
C ALA A 38 8.58 0.45 4.71
N ALA A 39 8.60 1.72 4.28
CA ALA A 39 7.58 2.71 4.65
C ALA A 39 6.20 2.37 4.06
N VAL A 40 6.15 1.83 2.83
CA VAL A 40 4.90 1.32 2.25
C VAL A 40 4.36 0.15 3.08
N ARG A 41 5.23 -0.74 3.53
CA ARG A 41 4.85 -1.92 4.31
C ARG A 41 4.36 -1.55 5.70
N ASP A 42 5.03 -0.59 6.35
CA ASP A 42 4.63 0.00 7.63
C ASP A 42 3.28 0.72 7.52
N TYR A 43 3.06 1.50 6.46
CA TYR A 43 1.77 2.13 6.18
C TYR A 43 0.63 1.11 6.01
N LEU A 44 0.90 0.01 5.29
CA LEU A 44 -0.06 -1.08 5.12
C LEU A 44 -0.35 -1.81 6.43
N ASP A 45 0.68 -2.05 7.25
CA ASP A 45 0.54 -2.64 8.58
C ASP A 45 -0.29 -1.74 9.49
N HIS A 46 0.01 -0.44 9.51
CA HIS A 46 -0.74 0.56 10.27
C HIS A 46 -2.20 0.67 9.80
N MET A 47 -2.48 0.61 8.50
CA MET A 47 -3.86 0.53 7.98
C MET A 47 -4.56 -0.78 8.37
N ALA A 48 -3.83 -1.90 8.41
CA ALA A 48 -4.39 -3.19 8.82
C ALA A 48 -4.69 -3.24 10.33
N VAL A 49 -3.86 -2.56 11.14
CA VAL A 49 -4.02 -2.43 12.59
C VAL A 49 -5.12 -1.41 12.94
N GLY A 50 -5.24 -0.31 12.19
CA GLY A 50 -6.27 0.72 12.38
C GLY A 50 -7.68 0.34 11.92
N GLY A 51 -7.86 -0.84 11.32
CA GLY A 51 -9.16 -1.38 10.89
C GLY A 51 -9.87 -2.27 11.92
N PHE A 52 -9.31 -2.41 13.13
CA PHE A 52 -9.97 -3.06 14.27
C PHE A 52 -10.26 -2.03 15.36
N ALA A 53 -11.29 -1.21 15.16
CA ALA A 53 -12.03 -0.54 16.22
C ALA A 53 -13.48 -0.37 15.79
#